data_AF-A0A1H0Y7L4-F1
#
_entry.id   AF-A0A1H0Y7L4-F1
#
_cell.length_a   1.000
_cell.length_b   1.000
_cell.length_c   1.000
_cell.angle_alpha   90.00
_cell.angle_beta   90.00
_cell.angle_gamma   90.00
#
_symmetry.space_group_name_H-M   'P 1'
#
loop_
_entity.id
_entity.type
_entity.pdbx_description
1 polymer ?
#
loop_
_entity_poly.entity_id
_entity_poly.type
_entity_poly.pdbx_seq_one_letter_code
_entity_poly.pdbx_strand_id
1 'polypeptide(L)'
;MTQSPEPANQDPVTPTRRDRLKPLELIGFSVVLGVFAGLVVLLTTRDLVLGAVFLGIGFIVSIMMVALVGLGGKPSQDDLDARKDLQQPDDKPNWH
;
A
#
# COMPACT_ATOMS: atom_id res chain seq x y z
N MET A 1 45.87 -1.39 0.84
CA MET A 1 45.36 -1.59 -0.53
C MET A 1 43.86 -1.42 -0.47
N THR A 2 43.29 -0.42 -1.14
CA THR A 2 41.86 -0.07 -1.08
C THR A 2 41.04 -1.04 -1.93
N GLN A 3 40.32 -1.96 -1.30
CA GLN A 3 39.47 -2.92 -2.00
C GLN A 3 38.13 -2.23 -2.34
N SER A 4 37.82 -2.12 -3.63
CA SER A 4 36.55 -1.58 -4.12
C SER A 4 35.38 -2.45 -3.63
N PRO A 5 34.19 -1.87 -3.35
CA PRO A 5 33.03 -2.66 -2.95
C PRO A 5 32.64 -3.60 -4.08
N GLU A 6 32.66 -4.90 -3.81
CA GLU A 6 32.12 -5.91 -4.72
C GLU A 6 30.61 -5.66 -4.88
N PRO A 7 30.10 -5.49 -6.10
CA PRO A 7 28.69 -5.19 -6.31
C PRO A 7 27.88 -6.43 -5.91
N ALA A 8 27.21 -6.37 -4.76
CA ALA A 8 26.21 -7.34 -4.37
C ALA A 8 25.22 -7.50 -5.53
N ASN A 9 25.20 -8.69 -6.14
CA ASN A 9 24.30 -9.01 -7.22
C ASN A 9 22.87 -9.09 -6.64
N GLN A 10 22.19 -7.94 -6.62
CA GLN A 10 20.81 -7.81 -6.24
C GLN A 10 19.97 -8.33 -7.40
N ASP A 11 19.71 -9.63 -7.44
CA ASP A 11 18.74 -10.20 -8.39
C ASP A 11 17.41 -9.45 -8.21
N PRO A 12 16.92 -8.72 -9.22
CA PRO A 12 15.73 -7.89 -9.07
C PRO A 12 14.53 -8.81 -8.83
N VAL A 13 14.03 -8.83 -7.59
CA VAL A 13 12.76 -9.46 -7.23
C VAL A 13 11.68 -8.76 -8.04
N THR A 14 11.36 -9.34 -9.19
CA THR A 14 10.44 -8.74 -10.14
C THR A 14 9.04 -9.10 -9.65
N PRO A 15 8.25 -8.15 -9.10
CA PRO A 15 6.96 -8.47 -8.52
C PRO A 15 6.06 -9.10 -9.57
N THR A 16 5.48 -10.26 -9.25
CA THR A 16 4.57 -10.95 -10.17
C THR A 16 3.35 -10.06 -10.41
N ARG A 17 2.80 -10.05 -11.62
CA ARG A 17 1.69 -9.13 -12.00
C ARG A 17 0.52 -9.14 -11.01
N ARG A 18 0.26 -10.28 -10.36
CA ARG A 18 -0.75 -10.45 -9.30
C ARG A 18 -0.53 -9.58 -8.05
N ASP A 19 0.72 -9.35 -7.65
CA ASP A 19 1.02 -8.55 -6.46
C ASP A 19 0.86 -7.05 -6.73
N ARG A 20 0.94 -6.64 -8.00
CA ARG A 20 0.61 -5.27 -8.42
C ARG A 20 -0.90 -5.00 -8.46
N LEU A 21 -1.73 -6.05 -8.50
CA LEU A 21 -3.19 -5.93 -8.62
C LEU A 21 -3.90 -5.89 -7.26
N LYS A 22 -3.32 -6.48 -6.20
CA LYS A 22 -3.88 -6.43 -4.83
C LYS A 22 -4.15 -5.00 -4.32
N PRO A 23 -3.28 -3.99 -4.55
CA PRO A 23 -3.55 -2.61 -4.12
C PRO A 23 -4.69 -1.97 -4.93
N LEU A 24 -4.84 -2.36 -6.20
CA LEU A 24 -5.87 -1.80 -7.08
C LEU A 24 -7.27 -2.21 -6.66
N GLU A 25 -7.43 -3.41 -6.10
CA GLU A 25 -8.70 -3.91 -5.58
C GLU A 25 -9.20 -3.05 -4.41
N LEU A 26 -8.29 -2.65 -3.50
CA LEU A 26 -8.62 -1.76 -2.38
C LEU A 26 -9.05 -0.36 -2.84
N ILE A 27 -8.40 0.18 -3.88
CA ILE A 27 -8.80 1.45 -4.52
C ILE A 27 -10.18 1.28 -5.18
N GLY A 28 -10.43 0.16 -5.85
CA GLY A 28 -11.74 -0.14 -6.45
C GLY A 28 -12.86 -0.13 -5.41
N PHE A 29 -12.66 -0.77 -4.26
CA PHE A 29 -13.63 -0.76 -3.16
C PHE A 29 -13.89 0.64 -2.59
N SER A 30 -12.86 1.48 -2.44
CA SER A 30 -13.06 2.84 -1.93
C SER A 30 -13.81 3.73 -2.92
N VAL A 31 -13.59 3.54 -4.23
CA VAL A 31 -14.35 4.24 -5.28
C VAL A 31 -15.83 3.88 -5.21
N VAL A 32 -16.17 2.60 -5.07
CA VAL A 32 -17.57 2.15 -4.95
C VAL A 32 -18.23 2.75 -3.71
N LEU A 33 -17.54 2.73 -2.56
CA LEU A 33 -18.05 3.32 -1.32
C LEU A 33 -18.25 4.85 -1.43
N GLY A 34 -17.30 5.56 -2.04
CA GLY A 34 -17.39 7.00 -2.25
C GLY A 34 -18.55 7.38 -3.19
N VAL A 35 -18.73 6.63 -4.28
CA VAL A 35 -19.86 6.81 -5.21
C VAL A 35 -21.18 6.54 -4.50
N PHE A 36 -21.28 5.47 -3.71
CA PHE A 36 -22.49 5.16 -2.93
C PHE A 36 -22.84 6.28 -1.95
N ALA A 37 -21.87 6.75 -1.15
CA ALA A 37 -22.07 7.84 -0.20
C ALA A 37 -22.51 9.14 -0.90
N GLY A 38 -21.87 9.49 -2.01
CA GLY A 38 -22.25 10.66 -2.82
C GLY A 38 -23.65 10.55 -3.42
N LEU A 39 -24.02 9.36 -3.93
CA LEU A 39 -25.36 9.07 -4.44
C LEU A 39 -26.42 9.21 -3.36
N VAL A 40 -26.19 8.67 -2.17
CA VAL A 40 -27.11 8.80 -1.03
C VAL A 40 -27.35 10.27 -0.69
N VAL A 41 -26.29 11.08 -0.60
CA VAL A 41 -26.44 12.50 -0.28
C VAL A 41 -27.18 13.23 -1.41
N LEU A 42 -26.79 13.03 -2.66
CA LEU A 42 -27.43 13.64 -3.83
C LEU A 42 -28.94 13.32 -3.90
N LEU A 43 -29.31 12.06 -3.67
CA LEU A 43 -30.72 11.64 -3.69
C LEU A 43 -31.50 12.19 -2.50
N THR A 44 -30.85 12.40 -1.36
CA THR A 44 -31.47 12.90 -0.12
C THR A 44 -31.68 14.42 -0.17
N THR A 45 -30.69 15.18 -0.65
CA THR A 45 -30.73 16.65 -0.66
C THR A 45 -31.31 17.22 -1.94
N ARG A 46 -31.21 16.49 -3.06
CA ARG A 46 -31.54 16.97 -4.43
C ARG A 46 -30.83 18.27 -4.82
N ASP A 47 -29.76 18.63 -4.12
CA ASP A 47 -28.92 19.78 -4.38
C ASP A 47 -27.58 19.29 -4.94
N LEU A 48 -27.29 19.67 -6.18
CA LEU A 48 -26.09 19.22 -6.89
C LEU A 48 -24.80 19.76 -6.27
N VAL A 49 -24.81 20.98 -5.73
CA VAL A 49 -23.62 21.60 -5.13
C VAL A 49 -23.33 20.92 -3.80
N LEU A 50 -24.36 20.77 -2.97
CA LEU A 50 -24.22 20.11 -1.67
C LEU A 50 -23.85 18.63 -1.85
N GLY A 51 -24.46 17.94 -2.82
CA GLY A 51 -24.13 16.57 -3.19
C GLY A 51 -22.67 16.40 -3.63
N ALA A 52 -22.15 17.30 -4.49
CA ALA A 52 -20.77 17.24 -4.96
C ALA A 52 -19.74 17.45 -3.85
N VAL A 53 -20.00 18.38 -2.91
CA VAL A 53 -19.13 18.62 -1.75
C VAL A 53 -19.04 17.38 -0.86
N PHE A 54 -20.19 16.79 -0.52
CA PHE A 54 -20.22 15.60 0.32
C PHE A 54 -19.69 14.34 -0.37
N LEU A 55 -19.86 14.21 -1.69
CA LEU A 55 -19.18 13.18 -2.49
C LEU A 55 -17.67 13.33 -2.31
N GLY A 56 -17.12 14.52 -2.51
CA GLY A 56 -15.69 14.79 -2.36
C GLY A 56 -15.17 14.45 -0.96
N ILE A 57 -15.86 14.93 0.09
CA ILE A 57 -15.48 14.66 1.49
C ILE A 57 -15.58 13.16 1.80
N GLY A 58 -16.70 12.52 1.46
CA GLY A 58 -16.92 11.09 1.71
C GLY A 58 -15.91 10.19 0.99
N PHE A 59 -15.55 10.55 -0.25
CA PHE A 59 -14.51 9.86 -1.01
C PHE A 59 -13.14 9.98 -0.32
N ILE A 60 -12.76 11.19 0.10
CA ILE A 60 -11.49 11.43 0.81
C ILE A 60 -11.44 10.62 2.12
N VAL A 61 -12.51 10.67 2.93
CA VAL A 61 -12.57 9.91 4.19
C VAL A 61 -12.49 8.40 3.94
N SER A 62 -13.13 7.90 2.88
CA SER A 62 -13.07 6.48 2.51
C SER A 62 -11.66 6.03 2.11
N ILE A 63 -10.96 6.75 1.22
CA ILE A 63 -9.58 6.41 0.84
C ILE A 63 -8.64 6.52 2.04
N MET A 64 -8.86 7.50 2.92
CA MET A 64 -8.05 7.71 4.11
C MET A 64 -8.25 6.56 5.09
N MET A 65 -9.48 6.09 5.28
CA MET A 65 -9.77 4.91 6.09
C MET A 65 -9.09 3.66 5.54
N VAL A 66 -9.18 3.42 4.23
CA VAL A 66 -8.50 2.28 3.58
C VAL A 66 -6.98 2.38 3.73
N ALA A 67 -6.41 3.57 3.56
CA ALA A 67 -4.98 3.81 3.72
C ALA A 67 -4.52 3.58 5.18
N LEU A 68 -5.29 4.06 6.15
CA LEU A 68 -4.98 3.88 7.58
C LEU A 68 -5.09 2.41 8.00
N VAL A 69 -6.07 1.68 7.48
CA VAL A 69 -6.18 0.23 7.67
C VAL A 69 -4.98 -0.49 7.04
N GLY A 70 -4.55 -0.07 5.85
CA GLY A 70 -3.36 -0.60 5.19
C GLY A 70 -2.05 -0.33 5.94
N LEU A 71 -1.89 0.86 6.52
CA LEU A 71 -0.72 1.25 7.31
C LEU A 71 -0.67 0.54 8.68
N GLY A 72 -1.83 0.35 9.31
CA GLY A 72 -1.95 -0.33 10.61
C GLY A 72 -1.92 -1.86 10.53
N GLY A 73 -1.94 -2.43 9.32
CA GLY A 73 -1.92 -3.87 9.09
C GLY A 73 -0.59 -4.52 9.50
N LYS A 74 -0.65 -5.76 10.00
CA LYS A 74 0.54 -6.58 10.27
C LYS A 74 1.33 -6.77 8.97
N PRO A 75 2.68 -6.71 9.00
CA PRO A 75 3.52 -6.93 7.81
C PRO A 75 3.14 -8.22 7.10
N SER A 76 3.08 -8.19 5.77
CA SER A 76 2.80 -9.38 4.96
C SER A 76 3.92 -10.41 5.14
N GLN A 77 3.66 -11.69 4.85
CA GLN A 77 4.69 -12.73 4.94
C GLN A 77 5.91 -12.41 4.08
N ASP A 78 5.69 -11.84 2.89
CA ASP A 78 6.77 -11.37 2.01
C ASP A 78 7.65 -10.30 2.69
N ASP A 79 7.05 -9.38 3.44
CA ASP A 79 7.77 -8.32 4.18
C ASP A 79 8.53 -8.91 5.39
N LEU A 80 8.03 -10.00 5.98
CA LEU A 80 8.72 -10.74 7.05
C LEU A 80 9.90 -11.53 6.51
N ASP A 81 9.75 -12.19 5.36
CA ASP A 81 10.81 -12.98 4.75
C ASP A 81 11.96 -12.10 4.24
N ALA A 82 11.65 -10.96 3.63
CA ALA A 82 12.67 -9.97 3.24
C ALA A 82 13.47 -9.43 4.45
N ARG A 83 12.84 -9.30 5.63
CA ARG A 83 13.51 -8.86 6.86
C ARG A 83 14.41 -9.93 7.47
N LYS A 84 14.09 -11.22 7.29
CA LYS A 84 14.94 -12.32 7.79
C LYS A 84 16.29 -12.36 7.07
N ASP A 85 16.29 -12.11 5.76
CA ASP A 85 17.51 -12.02 4.96
C ASP A 85 18.42 -10.86 5.40
N LEU A 86 17.83 -9.74 5.83
CA LEU A 86 18.58 -8.59 6.37
C LEU A 86 19.09 -8.80 7.80
N GLN A 87 18.46 -9.70 8.56
CA GLN A 87 18.81 -9.97 9.96
C GLN A 87 19.88 -11.06 10.11
N GLN A 88 20.23 -11.80 9.06
CA GLN A 88 21.30 -12.77 9.10
C GLN A 88 22.63 -12.02 9.15
N PRO A 89 23.29 -11.89 10.33
CA PRO A 89 24.63 -11.34 10.37
C PRO A 89 25.52 -12.36 9.65
N ASP A 90 26.38 -11.90 8.75
CA ASP A 90 27.45 -12.74 8.21
C ASP A 90 28.29 -13.28 9.38
N ASP A 91 27.95 -14.47 9.87
CA ASP A 91 28.61 -15.15 10.99
C ASP A 91 29.90 -15.81 10.48
N LYS A 92 30.79 -14.99 9.92
CA LYS A 92 32.13 -15.40 9.49
C LYS A 92 33.16 -14.83 10.46
N PRO A 93 33.56 -15.57 11.51
CA PRO A 93 34.70 -15.21 12.33
C PRO A 93 35.98 -15.64 11.61
N ASN A 94 36.54 -14.78 10.76
CA ASN A 94 37.93 -14.93 10.32
C ASN A 94 38.63 -13.57 10.17
N TRP A 95 38.78 -12.88 11.29
CA TRP A 95 39.80 -11.84 11.41
C TRP A 95 41.15 -12.51 11.74
N HIS A 96 42.09 -12.45 10.79
CA HIS A 96 43.51 -12.79 10.96
C HIS A 96 44.30 -11.57 11.41
#